data_AF-A0A6T1JKN6-F1
#
_entry.id   AF-A0A6T1JKN6-F1
#
_cell.length_a   1.000
_cell.length_b   1.000
_cell.length_c   1.000
_cell.angle_alpha   90.00
_cell.angle_beta   90.00
_cell.angle_gamma   90.00
#
_symmetry.space_group_name_H-M   'P 1'
#
loop_
_entity.id
_entity.type
_entity.pdbx_description
1 polymer ?
#
loop_
_entity_poly.entity_id
_entity_poly.type
_entity_poly.pdbx_seq_one_letter_code
_entity_poly.pdbx_strand_id
1 'polypeptide(L)'
;MGMGFPRKQGPFWPTLFCWSVMNYENPNEVATIKGQLRNRTGIFGCDNAAVLSGKIVHLGDGHRMPNGSYVQVHTWLNPAHSVPMGNLQGGDHTNSFKNADIFINAWDILTKSGAVFGHDWTAKVDPDAVFFAHRLRRHVKRFTPGHAPMWFKNCEFHGAKLYGALEVFNEAAMQAYKAKGAGCKNLPWAGWGEDEWIDTCMQQIGGQPQIDYKLVGDHRCMSAECYDIERVAFHDYKSEALYYDCWKKSTEAERIKDGGYFCCTYGQDKADPCNACQPTNQQWPGKSYCGGSNWSCHHCGPTTTWCRMVEKNRAELA
;
A
#
# COMPACT_ATOMS: atom_id res chain seq x y z
N MET A 1 -3.96 -20.76 5.63
CA MET A 1 -4.66 -21.17 4.39
C MET A 1 -5.01 -19.93 3.62
N GLY A 2 -4.68 -19.85 2.32
CA GLY A 2 -4.96 -18.67 1.49
C GLY A 2 -6.46 -18.42 1.32
N MET A 3 -6.83 -17.21 0.92
CA MET A 3 -8.22 -16.77 0.68
C MET A 3 -8.89 -17.50 -0.51
N GLY A 4 -8.15 -18.45 -1.09
CA GLY A 4 -8.60 -19.37 -2.09
C GLY A 4 -8.63 -18.77 -3.48
N PHE A 5 -8.14 -17.56 -3.75
CA PHE A 5 -8.21 -16.90 -5.07
C PHE A 5 -7.16 -17.49 -6.05
N PRO A 6 -7.44 -18.57 -6.78
CA PRO A 6 -6.45 -19.24 -7.61
C PRO A 6 -6.35 -18.45 -8.90
N ARG A 7 -5.13 -18.13 -9.33
CA ARG A 7 -4.90 -17.52 -10.64
C ARG A 7 -4.60 -18.61 -11.65
N LYS A 8 -5.19 -18.50 -12.85
CA LYS A 8 -4.95 -19.42 -13.98
C LYS A 8 -3.47 -19.52 -14.38
N GLN A 9 -2.69 -18.48 -14.12
CA GLN A 9 -1.28 -18.36 -14.54
C GLN A 9 -0.30 -18.57 -13.36
N GLY A 10 -0.74 -19.11 -12.23
CA GLY A 10 0.07 -19.19 -11.02
C GLY A 10 0.13 -17.86 -10.25
N PRO A 11 0.84 -17.81 -9.11
CA PRO A 11 0.96 -16.60 -8.31
C PRO A 11 1.74 -15.52 -9.06
N PHE A 12 1.49 -14.25 -8.71
CA PHE A 12 2.29 -13.17 -9.27
C PHE A 12 3.70 -13.19 -8.67
N TRP A 13 4.70 -12.77 -9.46
CA TRP A 13 6.04 -12.58 -8.95
C TRP A 13 6.40 -11.08 -8.86
N PRO A 14 6.94 -10.60 -7.73
CA PRO A 14 7.12 -11.30 -6.45
C PRO A 14 5.79 -11.62 -5.74
N THR A 15 5.78 -12.71 -4.97
CA THR A 15 4.62 -13.14 -4.16
C THR A 15 4.49 -12.28 -2.91
N LEU A 16 3.25 -11.95 -2.53
CA LEU A 16 2.95 -11.05 -1.41
C LEU A 16 2.02 -11.72 -0.40
N PHE A 17 2.40 -11.69 0.87
CA PHE A 17 1.49 -11.84 2.01
C PHE A 17 1.14 -10.46 2.56
N CYS A 18 -0.13 -10.11 2.68
CA CYS A 18 -0.55 -8.80 3.17
C CYS A 18 -1.49 -8.90 4.37
N TRP A 19 -1.38 -7.98 5.33
CA TRP A 19 -2.25 -8.04 6.49
C TRP A 19 -2.57 -6.67 7.06
N SER A 20 -3.67 -6.62 7.82
CA SER A 20 -4.16 -5.40 8.48
C SER A 20 -4.63 -5.72 9.89
N VAL A 21 -4.54 -4.73 10.79
CA VAL A 21 -5.32 -4.71 12.04
C VAL A 21 -6.55 -3.84 11.81
N MET A 22 -7.73 -4.38 12.08
CA MET A 22 -9.00 -3.68 11.93
C MET A 22 -9.64 -3.47 13.30
N ASN A 23 -10.00 -2.23 13.61
CA ASN A 23 -10.82 -1.92 14.77
C ASN A 23 -12.29 -2.31 14.48
N TYR A 24 -12.77 -3.38 15.12
CA TYR A 24 -14.15 -3.85 14.92
C TYR A 24 -15.22 -2.88 15.46
N GLU A 25 -14.83 -1.95 16.34
CA GLU A 25 -15.73 -0.93 16.90
C GLU A 25 -15.85 0.28 15.97
N ASN A 26 -14.96 0.42 14.98
CA ASN A 26 -15.02 1.45 13.96
C ASN A 26 -15.80 0.94 12.74
N PRO A 27 -17.08 1.33 12.54
CA PRO A 27 -17.89 0.84 11.43
C PRO A 27 -17.31 1.21 10.06
N ASN A 28 -16.55 2.31 9.96
CA ASN A 28 -15.93 2.73 8.71
C ASN A 28 -14.76 1.82 8.31
N GLU A 29 -13.91 1.42 9.26
CA GLU A 29 -12.84 0.44 9.00
C GLU A 29 -13.41 -0.92 8.63
N VAL A 30 -14.44 -1.38 9.35
CA VAL A 30 -15.15 -2.62 9.03
C VAL A 30 -15.72 -2.57 7.62
N ALA A 31 -16.44 -1.50 7.26
CA ALA A 31 -16.98 -1.33 5.92
C ALA A 31 -15.89 -1.32 4.85
N THR A 32 -14.78 -0.62 5.12
CA THR A 32 -13.64 -0.50 4.19
C THR A 32 -12.98 -1.86 3.95
N ILE A 33 -12.62 -2.61 5.00
CA ILE A 33 -12.02 -3.95 4.86
C ILE A 33 -12.97 -4.93 4.15
N LYS A 34 -14.28 -4.91 4.48
CA LYS A 34 -15.28 -5.71 3.77
C LYS A 34 -15.36 -5.31 2.29
N GLY A 35 -15.31 -4.01 2.00
CA GLY A 35 -15.23 -3.49 0.65
C GLY A 35 -14.02 -4.03 -0.09
N GLN A 36 -12.83 -3.95 0.52
CA GLN A 36 -11.59 -4.47 -0.04
C GLN A 36 -11.69 -5.96 -0.41
N LEU A 37 -12.29 -6.78 0.46
CA LEU A 37 -12.54 -8.20 0.16
C LEU A 37 -13.50 -8.36 -1.02
N ARG A 38 -14.65 -7.67 -1.01
CA ARG A 38 -15.67 -7.76 -2.08
C ARG A 38 -15.10 -7.41 -3.46
N ASN A 39 -14.25 -6.38 -3.53
CA ASN A 39 -13.68 -5.90 -4.78
C ASN A 39 -12.30 -6.51 -5.10
N ARG A 40 -11.73 -7.32 -4.21
CA ARG A 40 -10.36 -7.87 -4.29
C ARG A 40 -9.30 -6.78 -4.46
N THR A 41 -9.45 -5.71 -3.70
CA THR A 41 -8.56 -4.54 -3.65
C THR A 41 -7.83 -4.51 -2.31
N GLY A 42 -6.92 -3.54 -2.11
CA GLY A 42 -6.13 -3.45 -0.89
C GLY A 42 -5.34 -4.74 -0.62
N ILE A 43 -5.32 -5.20 0.63
CA ILE A 43 -4.60 -6.42 1.02
C ILE A 43 -5.12 -7.67 0.29
N PHE A 44 -6.39 -7.67 -0.15
CA PHE A 44 -7.01 -8.78 -0.87
C PHE A 44 -6.55 -8.89 -2.33
N GLY A 45 -5.71 -7.95 -2.80
CA GLY A 45 -4.96 -8.05 -4.05
C GLY A 45 -3.65 -8.83 -3.96
N CYS A 46 -3.21 -9.18 -2.74
CA CYS A 46 -2.03 -10.01 -2.49
C CYS A 46 -2.33 -11.50 -2.69
N ASP A 47 -1.29 -12.34 -2.72
CA ASP A 47 -1.44 -13.77 -2.95
C ASP A 47 -2.15 -14.43 -1.75
N ASN A 48 -1.77 -14.01 -0.55
CA ASN A 48 -2.44 -14.35 0.70
C ASN A 48 -2.66 -13.09 1.55
N ALA A 49 -3.72 -13.10 2.36
CA ALA A 49 -3.92 -12.04 3.33
C ALA A 49 -4.58 -12.49 4.63
N ALA A 50 -4.42 -11.68 5.67
CA ALA A 50 -5.05 -11.84 6.98
C ALA A 50 -5.52 -10.49 7.54
N VAL A 51 -6.63 -10.50 8.27
CA VAL A 51 -7.09 -9.34 9.03
C VAL A 51 -7.15 -9.74 10.49
N LEU A 52 -6.49 -9.00 11.36
CA LEU A 52 -6.55 -9.21 12.80
C LEU A 52 -7.50 -8.20 13.43
N SER A 53 -8.20 -8.60 14.49
CA SER A 53 -9.10 -7.71 15.21
C SER A 53 -9.33 -8.19 16.65
N GLY A 54 -9.73 -7.27 17.53
CA GLY A 54 -10.12 -7.57 18.93
C GLY A 54 -11.27 -8.57 19.07
N LYS A 55 -11.99 -8.85 17.98
CA LYS A 55 -13.06 -9.84 17.91
C LYS A 55 -13.00 -10.59 16.58
N ILE A 56 -13.48 -11.84 16.58
CA ILE A 56 -13.73 -12.57 15.34
C ILE A 56 -14.94 -11.94 14.63
N VAL A 57 -14.71 -11.40 13.45
CA VAL A 57 -15.70 -10.73 12.61
C VAL A 57 -15.75 -11.45 11.27
N HIS A 58 -16.96 -11.78 10.82
CA HIS A 58 -17.19 -12.26 9.46
C HIS A 58 -17.05 -11.10 8.46
N LEU A 59 -16.07 -11.20 7.56
CA LEU A 59 -15.76 -10.17 6.56
C LEU A 59 -16.55 -10.36 5.25
N GLY A 60 -16.83 -11.61 4.89
CA GLY A 60 -17.57 -11.95 3.68
C GLY A 60 -17.03 -13.22 3.03
N ASP A 61 -17.42 -13.41 1.78
CA ASP A 61 -17.07 -14.59 1.00
C ASP A 61 -15.78 -14.36 0.21
N GLY A 62 -14.86 -15.32 0.31
CA GLY A 62 -13.62 -15.40 -0.43
C GLY A 62 -13.84 -16.00 -1.83
N HIS A 63 -12.87 -16.77 -2.31
CA HIS A 63 -13.01 -17.40 -3.61
C HIS A 63 -14.16 -18.42 -3.64
N ARG A 64 -14.94 -18.36 -4.71
CA ARG A 64 -15.95 -19.35 -5.06
C ARG A 64 -15.37 -20.35 -6.05
N MET A 65 -15.33 -21.61 -5.63
CA MET A 65 -14.83 -22.74 -6.41
C MET A 65 -15.84 -23.15 -7.50
N PRO A 66 -15.41 -23.86 -8.57
CA PRO A 66 -16.30 -24.31 -9.65
C PRO A 66 -17.47 -25.19 -9.19
N ASN A 67 -17.31 -25.93 -8.09
CA ASN A 67 -18.36 -26.74 -7.49
C ASN A 67 -19.38 -25.93 -6.65
N GLY A 68 -19.28 -24.61 -6.66
CA GLY A 68 -20.18 -23.70 -5.95
C GLY A 68 -19.81 -23.43 -4.49
N SER A 69 -18.86 -24.16 -3.90
CA SER A 69 -18.38 -23.88 -2.55
C SER A 69 -17.55 -22.61 -2.48
N TYR A 70 -17.43 -22.02 -1.29
CA TYR A 70 -16.71 -20.77 -1.09
C TYR A 70 -16.08 -20.72 0.29
N VAL A 71 -15.02 -19.90 0.42
CA VAL A 71 -14.30 -19.71 1.67
C VAL A 71 -14.95 -18.58 2.47
N GLN A 72 -15.36 -18.86 3.70
CA GLN A 72 -15.84 -17.84 4.63
C GLN A 72 -14.65 -17.10 5.25
N VAL A 73 -14.48 -15.82 4.95
CA VAL A 73 -13.34 -15.04 5.46
C VAL A 73 -13.72 -14.39 6.79
N HIS A 74 -12.92 -14.69 7.82
CA HIS A 74 -13.06 -14.13 9.16
C HIS A 74 -11.75 -13.46 9.59
N THR A 75 -11.86 -12.49 10.48
CA THR A 75 -10.68 -11.94 11.16
C THR A 75 -10.07 -12.98 12.10
N TRP A 76 -8.78 -12.80 12.38
CA TRP A 76 -8.06 -13.54 13.40
C TRP A 76 -8.15 -12.76 14.71
N LEU A 77 -8.33 -13.47 15.82
CA LEU A 77 -8.45 -12.85 17.14
C LEU A 77 -7.10 -12.29 17.58
N ASN A 78 -7.04 -10.97 17.81
CA ASN A 78 -5.95 -10.27 18.48
C ASN A 78 -6.46 -9.75 19.83
N PRO A 79 -6.18 -10.45 20.96
CA PRO A 79 -6.76 -10.10 22.26
C PRO A 79 -6.15 -8.85 22.91
N ALA A 80 -5.18 -8.17 22.30
CA ALA A 80 -4.61 -6.95 22.85
C ALA A 80 -5.65 -5.81 22.86
N HIS A 81 -5.70 -5.07 23.96
CA HIS A 81 -6.63 -3.95 24.15
C HIS A 81 -5.96 -2.62 23.81
N SER A 82 -6.72 -1.66 23.28
CA SER A 82 -6.23 -0.30 23.03
C SER A 82 -5.87 0.38 24.35
N VAL A 83 -4.67 0.97 24.40
CA VAL A 83 -4.32 1.94 25.43
C VAL A 83 -4.62 3.37 24.93
N PRO A 84 -4.85 4.34 25.82
CA PRO A 84 -5.22 5.71 25.44
C PRO A 84 -4.20 6.38 24.50
N MET A 85 -4.67 7.38 23.75
CA MET A 85 -3.85 8.21 22.87
C MET A 85 -2.68 8.85 23.64
N GLY A 86 -1.51 8.93 23.00
CA GLY A 86 -0.36 9.62 23.57
C GLY A 86 -0.66 11.10 23.83
N ASN A 87 -0.11 11.62 24.92
CA ASN A 87 -0.27 13.00 25.36
C ASN A 87 1.12 13.66 25.38
N LEU A 88 1.45 14.43 24.33
CA LEU A 88 2.70 15.19 24.28
C LEU A 88 2.85 16.15 25.47
N GLN A 89 1.75 16.66 26.04
CA GLN A 89 1.76 17.54 27.21
C GLN A 89 1.99 16.77 28.52
N GLY A 90 1.81 15.45 28.51
CA GLY A 90 2.07 14.53 29.62
C GLY A 90 3.44 13.87 29.59
N GLY A 91 4.31 14.25 28.64
CA GLY A 91 5.67 13.70 28.50
C GLY A 91 5.80 12.53 27.51
N ASP A 92 4.75 12.22 26.74
CA ASP A 92 4.86 11.24 25.66
C ASP A 92 5.59 11.82 24.44
N HIS A 93 6.14 10.95 23.59
CA HIS A 93 6.83 11.35 22.36
C HIS A 93 5.90 11.43 21.14
N THR A 94 4.62 11.09 21.31
CA THR A 94 3.62 11.11 20.24
C THR A 94 2.24 11.58 20.71
N ASN A 95 1.48 12.19 19.81
CA ASN A 95 0.03 12.44 19.94
C ASN A 95 -0.79 11.36 19.19
N SER A 96 -0.15 10.27 18.75
CA SER A 96 -0.80 9.12 18.12
C SER A 96 -1.17 8.06 19.16
N PHE A 97 -2.00 7.08 18.77
CA PHE A 97 -2.38 5.97 19.65
C PHE A 97 -1.14 5.18 20.10
N LYS A 98 -1.03 4.86 21.40
CA LYS A 98 0.00 3.96 21.96
C LYS A 98 -0.25 2.49 21.58
N ASN A 99 -0.59 2.21 20.33
CA ASN A 99 -1.08 0.91 19.87
C ASN A 99 0.04 -0.13 19.64
N ALA A 100 1.30 0.17 19.97
CA ALA A 100 2.42 -0.74 19.75
C ALA A 100 2.14 -2.15 20.29
N ASP A 101 1.49 -2.30 21.45
CA ASP A 101 1.14 -3.61 22.01
C ASP A 101 0.19 -4.43 21.10
N ILE A 102 -0.80 -3.77 20.48
CA ILE A 102 -1.71 -4.41 19.52
C ILE A 102 -0.92 -4.99 18.33
N PHE A 103 0.03 -4.22 17.81
CA PHE A 103 0.83 -4.63 16.66
C PHE A 103 1.92 -5.65 17.01
N ILE A 104 2.56 -5.53 18.18
CA ILE A 104 3.48 -6.53 18.74
C ILE A 104 2.75 -7.88 18.83
N ASN A 105 1.54 -7.89 19.39
CA ASN A 105 0.76 -9.11 19.51
C ASN A 105 0.31 -9.64 18.13
N ALA A 106 -0.04 -8.76 17.20
CA ALA A 106 -0.37 -9.16 15.82
C ALA A 106 0.81 -9.85 15.12
N TRP A 107 2.01 -9.28 15.21
CA TRP A 107 3.24 -9.87 14.69
C TRP A 107 3.53 -11.23 15.33
N ASP A 108 3.33 -11.37 16.65
CA ASP A 108 3.45 -12.63 17.37
C ASP A 108 2.50 -13.71 16.83
N ILE A 109 1.21 -13.37 16.67
CA ILE A 109 0.18 -14.28 16.14
C ILE A 109 0.57 -14.75 14.73
N LEU A 110 0.90 -13.80 13.85
CA LEU A 110 1.24 -14.08 12.46
C LEU A 110 2.52 -14.91 12.34
N THR A 111 3.55 -14.58 13.10
CA THR A 111 4.83 -15.31 13.13
C THR A 111 4.66 -16.73 13.67
N LYS A 112 3.91 -16.91 14.78
CA LYS A 112 3.65 -18.24 15.38
C LYS A 112 2.79 -19.12 14.46
N SER A 113 1.84 -18.53 13.74
CA SER A 113 1.02 -19.26 12.77
C SER A 113 1.78 -19.69 11.50
N GLY A 114 2.92 -19.05 11.24
CA GLY A 114 3.70 -19.23 10.02
C GLY A 114 3.19 -18.49 8.79
N ALA A 115 2.16 -17.63 8.93
CA ALA A 115 1.50 -16.97 7.80
C ALA A 115 2.40 -15.98 7.03
N VAL A 116 3.38 -15.38 7.71
CA VAL A 116 4.33 -14.41 7.13
C VAL A 116 5.48 -15.06 6.35
N PHE A 117 5.50 -16.39 6.27
CA PHE A 117 6.54 -17.15 5.55
C PHE A 117 5.99 -17.72 4.23
N GLY A 118 6.89 -18.14 3.34
CA GLY A 118 6.53 -18.75 2.06
C GLY A 118 6.05 -17.75 1.00
N HIS A 119 6.35 -16.47 1.19
CA HIS A 119 6.12 -15.39 0.22
C HIS A 119 7.38 -14.53 0.16
N ASP A 120 7.69 -13.98 -1.02
CA ASP A 120 8.87 -13.12 -1.21
C ASP A 120 8.82 -11.89 -0.28
N TRP A 121 7.61 -11.35 -0.07
CA TRP A 121 7.38 -10.16 0.75
C TRP A 121 6.13 -10.26 1.63
N THR A 122 6.24 -9.69 2.83
CA THR A 122 5.14 -9.42 3.76
C THR A 122 4.88 -7.91 3.82
N ALA A 123 3.61 -7.50 3.71
CA ALA A 123 3.19 -6.11 3.85
C ALA A 123 2.12 -5.94 4.94
N LYS A 124 2.39 -5.10 5.94
CA LYS A 124 1.34 -4.54 6.80
C LYS A 124 0.75 -3.33 6.08
N VAL A 125 -0.57 -3.24 6.04
CA VAL A 125 -1.30 -2.14 5.39
C VAL A 125 -2.41 -1.68 6.33
N ASP A 126 -2.52 -0.38 6.58
CA ASP A 126 -3.64 0.13 7.36
C ASP A 126 -4.99 0.00 6.63
N PRO A 127 -6.11 -0.21 7.34
CA PRO A 127 -7.43 -0.37 6.72
C PRO A 127 -7.83 0.80 5.80
N ASP A 128 -7.37 2.01 6.09
CA ASP A 128 -7.66 3.24 5.38
C ASP A 128 -6.53 3.69 4.41
N ALA A 129 -5.55 2.81 4.16
CA ALA A 129 -4.55 2.99 3.12
C ALA A 129 -5.01 2.34 1.80
N VAL A 130 -5.18 3.17 0.76
CA VAL A 130 -5.59 2.72 -0.59
C VAL A 130 -4.38 2.07 -1.27
N PHE A 131 -4.27 0.75 -1.14
CA PHE A 131 -3.06 -0.03 -1.45
C PHE A 131 -3.18 -0.86 -2.74
N PHE A 132 -2.16 -0.78 -3.59
CA PHE A 132 -2.08 -1.44 -4.89
C PHE A 132 -0.98 -2.52 -4.90
N ALA A 133 -1.38 -3.77 -4.68
CA ALA A 133 -0.47 -4.92 -4.62
C ALA A 133 0.38 -5.09 -5.89
N HIS A 134 -0.12 -4.75 -7.09
CA HIS A 134 0.66 -4.84 -8.33
C HIS A 134 1.76 -3.78 -8.40
N ARG A 135 1.53 -2.59 -7.83
CA ARG A 135 2.55 -1.54 -7.74
C ARG A 135 3.64 -1.95 -6.76
N LEU A 136 3.29 -2.50 -5.60
CA LEU A 136 4.28 -3.01 -4.65
C LEU A 136 5.24 -3.99 -5.33
N ARG A 137 4.70 -4.94 -6.12
CA ARG A 137 5.50 -5.91 -6.89
C ARG A 137 6.52 -5.22 -7.80
N ARG A 138 6.17 -4.13 -8.49
CA ARG A 138 7.12 -3.38 -9.34
C ARG A 138 8.28 -2.81 -8.52
N HIS A 139 8.00 -2.25 -7.35
CA HIS A 139 9.01 -1.63 -6.48
C HIS A 139 9.96 -2.66 -5.89
N VAL A 140 9.42 -3.77 -5.39
CA VAL A 140 10.20 -4.79 -4.69
C VAL A 140 10.92 -5.77 -5.62
N LYS A 141 10.52 -5.84 -6.91
CA LYS A 141 11.05 -6.77 -7.92
C LYS A 141 12.57 -6.87 -7.94
N ARG A 142 13.26 -5.72 -7.92
CA ARG A 142 14.73 -5.66 -7.98
C ARG A 142 15.43 -6.13 -6.71
N PHE A 143 14.71 -6.16 -5.59
CA PHE A 143 15.22 -6.57 -4.29
C PHE A 143 14.95 -8.05 -3.99
N THR A 144 14.01 -8.68 -4.71
CA THR A 144 13.59 -10.07 -4.46
C THR A 144 14.69 -11.12 -4.60
N PRO A 145 15.65 -11.05 -5.54
CA PRO A 145 16.72 -12.06 -5.61
C PRO A 145 17.68 -12.07 -4.40
N GLY A 146 17.56 -11.12 -3.47
CA GLY A 146 18.42 -10.98 -2.29
C GLY A 146 17.94 -11.78 -1.08
N HIS A 147 18.89 -12.28 -0.29
CA HIS A 147 18.63 -13.05 0.94
C HIS A 147 18.92 -12.25 2.22
N ALA A 148 19.40 -11.01 2.10
CA ALA A 148 19.60 -10.15 3.25
C ALA A 148 18.24 -9.76 3.86
N PRO A 149 18.09 -9.69 5.19
CA PRO A 149 16.87 -9.21 5.81
C PRO A 149 16.68 -7.72 5.45
N MET A 150 15.59 -7.38 4.77
CA MET A 150 15.33 -6.03 4.28
C MET A 150 13.93 -5.56 4.63
N TRP A 151 13.81 -4.26 4.91
CA TRP A 151 12.53 -3.55 4.98
C TRP A 151 12.68 -2.15 4.38
N PHE A 152 11.57 -1.47 4.15
CA PHE A 152 11.59 -0.14 3.55
C PHE A 152 11.35 0.99 4.55
N LYS A 153 12.14 2.05 4.41
CA LYS A 153 11.85 3.41 4.87
C LYS A 153 11.11 4.12 3.73
N ASN A 154 9.90 4.58 3.99
CA ASN A 154 9.00 5.15 2.98
C ASN A 154 8.65 6.62 3.25
N CYS A 155 9.29 7.24 4.24
CA CYS A 155 9.03 8.61 4.66
C CYS A 155 10.32 9.39 4.90
N GLU A 156 10.40 10.61 4.35
CA GLU A 156 11.47 11.58 4.58
C GLU A 156 10.98 12.78 5.39
N PHE A 157 10.61 12.54 6.65
CA PHE A 157 10.20 13.60 7.57
C PHE A 157 11.17 13.68 8.75
N HIS A 158 12.10 14.65 8.68
CA HIS A 158 13.25 14.77 9.59
C HIS A 158 14.14 13.51 9.59
N GLY A 159 14.43 12.99 8.39
CA GLY A 159 15.23 11.78 8.18
C GLY A 159 14.41 10.59 7.69
N ALA A 160 15.12 9.55 7.23
CA ALA A 160 14.52 8.34 6.69
C ALA A 160 13.82 7.52 7.78
N LYS A 161 12.49 7.40 7.67
CA LYS A 161 11.62 6.69 8.62
C LYS A 161 10.74 5.69 7.89
N LEU A 162 10.32 4.66 8.63
CA LEU A 162 9.17 3.85 8.26
C LEU A 162 7.90 4.59 8.71
N TYR A 163 6.90 4.63 7.82
CA TYR A 163 5.59 5.23 8.07
C TYR A 163 4.53 4.14 8.10
N GLY A 164 3.77 4.08 9.20
CA GLY A 164 2.89 2.96 9.54
C GLY A 164 1.81 2.60 8.52
N ALA A 165 1.38 3.52 7.66
CA ALA A 165 0.35 3.26 6.64
C ALA A 165 0.66 2.04 5.75
N LEU A 166 1.96 1.77 5.51
CA LEU A 166 2.44 0.61 4.78
C LEU A 166 3.84 0.22 5.28
N GLU A 167 3.98 -1.01 5.76
CA GLU A 167 5.27 -1.56 6.18
C GLU A 167 5.60 -2.80 5.35
N VAL A 168 6.78 -2.86 4.76
CA VAL A 168 7.14 -3.87 3.76
C VAL A 168 8.44 -4.55 4.14
N PHE A 169 8.40 -5.87 4.29
CA PHE A 169 9.50 -6.72 4.75
C PHE A 169 9.69 -7.89 3.79
N ASN A 170 10.91 -8.25 3.44
CA ASN A 170 11.13 -9.48 2.68
C ASN A 170 11.06 -10.71 3.58
N GLU A 171 11.04 -11.91 2.98
CA GLU A 171 11.01 -13.16 3.75
C GLU A 171 12.18 -13.26 4.74
N ALA A 172 13.38 -12.85 4.35
CA ALA A 172 14.56 -12.89 5.22
C ALA A 172 14.40 -12.00 6.48
N ALA A 173 13.74 -10.84 6.37
CA ALA A 173 13.38 -10.01 7.51
C ALA A 173 12.40 -10.72 8.45
N MET A 174 11.42 -11.43 7.90
CA MET A 174 10.48 -12.22 8.71
C MET A 174 11.15 -13.40 9.40
N GLN A 175 12.10 -14.07 8.74
CA GLN A 175 12.92 -15.12 9.35
C GLN A 175 13.82 -14.57 10.48
N ALA A 176 14.44 -13.41 10.25
CA ALA A 176 15.24 -12.73 11.27
C ALA A 176 14.38 -12.31 12.48
N TYR A 177 13.18 -11.80 12.23
CA TYR A 177 12.22 -11.43 13.27
C TYR A 177 11.77 -12.65 14.07
N LYS A 178 11.47 -13.79 13.42
CA LYS A 178 11.19 -15.05 14.13
C LYS A 178 12.32 -15.47 15.06
N ALA A 179 13.57 -15.34 14.61
CA ALA A 179 14.74 -15.79 15.37
C ALA A 179 15.12 -14.85 16.53
N LYS A 180 14.96 -13.54 16.35
CA LYS A 180 15.52 -12.51 17.27
C LYS A 180 14.50 -11.52 17.83
N GLY A 181 13.28 -11.48 17.29
CA GLY A 181 12.26 -10.47 17.59
C GLY A 181 11.76 -10.48 19.04
N ALA A 182 11.95 -11.58 19.78
CA ALA A 182 11.68 -11.60 21.22
C ALA A 182 12.45 -10.51 21.98
N GLY A 183 13.67 -10.17 21.54
CA GLY A 183 14.47 -9.09 22.12
C GLY A 183 13.90 -7.69 21.89
N CYS A 184 13.06 -7.51 20.87
CA CYS A 184 12.44 -6.22 20.55
C CYS A 184 11.36 -5.81 21.55
N LYS A 185 10.84 -6.75 22.35
CA LYS A 185 9.87 -6.46 23.41
C LYS A 185 10.49 -5.69 24.58
N ASN A 186 11.81 -5.72 24.71
CA ASN A 186 12.58 -5.00 25.73
C ASN A 186 12.95 -3.57 25.31
N LEU A 187 12.59 -3.15 24.09
CA LEU A 187 12.78 -1.76 23.66
C LEU A 187 11.92 -0.82 24.53
N PRO A 188 12.32 0.44 24.74
CA PRO A 188 11.56 1.41 25.55
C PRO A 188 10.38 2.01 24.75
N TRP A 189 9.53 1.17 24.17
CA TRP A 189 8.53 1.54 23.17
C TRP A 189 7.22 2.13 23.72
N ALA A 190 7.09 2.29 25.04
CA ALA A 190 5.84 2.74 25.67
C ALA A 190 5.31 4.12 25.19
N GLY A 191 6.17 4.93 24.57
CA GLY A 191 5.83 6.22 23.97
C GLY A 191 5.92 6.27 22.44
N TRP A 192 6.13 5.13 21.77
CA TRP A 192 6.36 5.05 20.32
C TRP A 192 5.10 4.70 19.55
N GLY A 193 5.07 5.09 18.27
CA GLY A 193 4.17 4.51 17.28
C GLY A 193 4.53 3.05 17.00
N GLU A 194 3.61 2.29 16.42
CA GLU A 194 3.89 0.90 16.02
C GLU A 194 4.98 0.81 14.95
N ASP A 195 5.02 1.80 14.05
CA ASP A 195 5.98 1.92 12.97
C ASP A 195 7.39 2.20 13.50
N GLU A 196 7.52 3.11 14.45
CA GLU A 196 8.79 3.37 15.15
C GLU A 196 9.30 2.14 15.91
N TRP A 197 8.40 1.38 16.56
CA TRP A 197 8.78 0.14 17.23
C TRP A 197 9.31 -0.92 16.26
N ILE A 198 8.58 -1.23 15.19
CA ILE A 198 9.02 -2.29 14.26
C ILE A 198 10.25 -1.86 13.47
N ASP A 199 10.38 -0.57 13.13
CA ASP A 199 11.55 -0.02 12.45
C ASP A 199 12.81 -0.11 13.32
N THR A 200 12.68 0.17 14.62
CA THR A 200 13.78 0.01 15.59
C THR A 200 14.10 -1.47 15.81
N CYS A 201 13.07 -2.32 15.91
CA CYS A 201 13.24 -3.76 16.03
C CYS A 201 14.04 -4.34 14.84
N MET A 202 13.70 -3.95 13.61
CA MET A 202 14.38 -4.43 12.41
C MET A 202 15.87 -4.05 12.39
N GLN A 203 16.21 -2.85 12.88
CA GLN A 203 17.60 -2.43 13.07
C GLN A 203 18.30 -3.31 14.11
N GLN A 204 17.68 -3.53 15.27
CA GLN A 204 18.23 -4.35 16.35
C GLN A 204 18.51 -5.80 15.92
N ILE A 205 17.68 -6.38 15.06
CA ILE A 205 17.85 -7.77 14.59
C ILE A 205 18.84 -7.89 13.40
N GLY A 206 19.39 -6.77 12.94
CA GLY A 206 20.42 -6.69 11.91
C GLY A 206 19.90 -6.66 10.48
N GLY A 207 18.66 -6.19 10.25
CA GLY A 207 18.18 -5.98 8.89
C GLY A 207 18.81 -4.75 8.22
N GLN A 208 18.57 -4.63 6.93
CA GLN A 208 19.13 -3.62 6.06
C GLN A 208 18.01 -2.72 5.51
N PRO A 209 17.87 -1.48 6.01
CA PRO A 209 16.84 -0.57 5.53
C PRO A 209 17.09 -0.20 4.07
N GLN A 210 16.05 -0.27 3.26
CA GLN A 210 16.01 0.25 1.90
C GLN A 210 15.16 1.52 1.89
N ILE A 211 15.51 2.49 1.04
CA ILE A 211 14.74 3.72 0.91
C ILE A 211 13.87 3.64 -0.34
N ASP A 212 12.56 3.83 -0.16
CA ASP A 212 11.65 4.03 -1.26
C ASP A 212 10.49 4.97 -0.84
N TYR A 213 10.75 6.26 -0.99
CA TYR A 213 9.79 7.31 -0.68
C TYR A 213 8.63 7.38 -1.67
N LYS A 214 8.56 6.51 -2.68
CA LYS A 214 7.40 6.37 -3.57
C LYS A 214 6.44 5.28 -3.10
N LEU A 215 6.69 4.60 -1.98
CA LEU A 215 5.74 3.60 -1.47
C LEU A 215 4.45 4.25 -0.97
N VAL A 216 4.53 5.29 -0.14
CA VAL A 216 3.34 5.91 0.50
C VAL A 216 3.17 7.35 0.05
N GLY A 217 1.94 7.72 -0.31
CA GLY A 217 1.47 9.10 -0.44
C GLY A 217 0.70 9.54 0.80
N ASP A 218 1.22 10.48 1.60
CA ASP A 218 0.55 11.03 2.79
C ASP A 218 0.99 12.49 3.04
N HIS A 219 0.05 13.37 3.35
CA HIS A 219 0.28 14.80 3.60
C HIS A 219 1.17 15.09 4.83
N ARG A 220 1.27 14.16 5.78
CA ARG A 220 2.15 14.24 6.96
C ARG A 220 3.58 13.81 6.66
N CYS A 221 3.83 13.21 5.49
CA CYS A 221 5.17 12.87 5.06
C CYS A 221 5.39 13.14 3.56
N MET A 222 5.37 12.11 2.72
CA MET A 222 5.60 12.24 1.28
C MET A 222 4.25 12.46 0.58
N SER A 223 3.83 13.72 0.43
CA SER A 223 2.53 14.02 -0.16
C SER A 223 2.42 13.51 -1.61
N ALA A 224 1.29 12.88 -1.93
CA ALA A 224 0.90 12.52 -3.27
C ALA A 224 -0.60 12.38 -3.37
N GLU A 225 -1.14 12.73 -4.52
CA GLU A 225 -2.56 12.65 -4.83
C GLU A 225 -2.90 11.30 -5.46
N CYS A 226 -4.16 10.85 -5.32
CA CYS A 226 -4.60 9.53 -5.81
C CYS A 226 -4.31 9.25 -7.29
N TYR A 227 -4.17 10.28 -8.12
CA TYR A 227 -3.84 10.13 -9.54
C TYR A 227 -2.35 9.85 -9.80
N ASP A 228 -1.49 9.84 -8.77
CA ASP A 228 -0.13 9.32 -8.86
C ASP A 228 -0.18 7.80 -9.18
N ILE A 229 0.60 7.41 -10.19
CA ILE A 229 0.61 6.07 -10.77
C ILE A 229 1.80 5.23 -10.28
N GLU A 230 2.71 5.85 -9.54
CA GLU A 230 3.90 5.22 -8.96
C GLU A 230 3.63 4.82 -7.50
N ARG A 231 2.86 5.62 -6.74
CA ARG A 231 2.57 5.30 -5.33
C ARG A 231 1.94 3.94 -5.14
N VAL A 232 2.44 3.20 -4.16
CA VAL A 232 1.92 1.87 -3.78
C VAL A 232 0.71 1.99 -2.87
N ALA A 233 0.69 2.98 -1.97
CA ALA A 233 -0.43 3.28 -1.09
C ALA A 233 -0.69 4.79 -0.99
N PHE A 234 -1.96 5.17 -0.83
CA PHE A 234 -2.37 6.53 -0.44
C PHE A 234 -3.04 6.49 0.91
N HIS A 235 -2.68 7.41 1.79
CA HIS A 235 -3.21 7.46 3.14
C HIS A 235 -3.42 8.92 3.60
N ASP A 236 -4.51 9.24 4.30
CA ASP A 236 -5.57 8.37 4.83
C ASP A 236 -6.95 8.57 4.16
N TYR A 237 -7.78 7.50 4.15
CA TYR A 237 -9.14 7.52 3.62
C TYR A 237 -10.13 6.85 4.59
N LYS A 238 -10.62 7.62 5.55
CA LYS A 238 -11.34 7.16 6.75
C LYS A 238 -12.72 6.51 6.53
N SER A 239 -13.17 6.32 5.28
CA SER A 239 -14.44 5.65 4.97
C SER A 239 -14.36 4.89 3.66
N GLU A 240 -15.22 3.90 3.49
CA GLU A 240 -15.28 3.10 2.25
C GLU A 240 -15.50 3.99 1.02
N ALA A 241 -16.35 5.02 1.14
CA ALA A 241 -16.64 5.94 0.04
C ALA A 241 -15.39 6.72 -0.38
N LEU A 242 -14.64 7.28 0.58
CA LEU A 242 -13.41 8.03 0.31
C LEU A 242 -12.31 7.11 -0.24
N TYR A 243 -12.19 5.90 0.32
CA TYR A 243 -11.25 4.88 -0.16
C TYR A 243 -11.50 4.57 -1.63
N TYR A 244 -12.74 4.31 -2.02
CA TYR A 244 -13.07 3.94 -3.39
C TYR A 244 -13.10 5.12 -4.36
N ASP A 245 -13.32 6.35 -3.89
CA ASP A 245 -13.09 7.55 -4.72
C ASP A 245 -11.61 7.64 -5.12
N CYS A 246 -10.69 7.48 -4.15
CA CYS A 246 -9.26 7.47 -4.42
C CYS A 246 -8.83 6.29 -5.29
N TRP A 247 -9.31 5.08 -4.99
CA TRP A 247 -9.05 3.89 -5.80
C TRP A 247 -9.43 4.12 -7.26
N LYS A 248 -10.65 4.62 -7.53
CA LYS A 248 -11.14 4.91 -8.88
C LYS A 248 -10.24 5.91 -9.60
N LYS A 249 -9.91 7.04 -8.95
CA LYS A 249 -8.99 8.05 -9.49
C LYS A 249 -7.65 7.44 -9.87
N SER A 250 -7.08 6.60 -9.02
CA SER A 250 -5.78 5.97 -9.27
C SER A 250 -5.83 4.95 -10.40
N THR A 251 -6.86 4.09 -10.43
CA THR A 251 -7.03 3.10 -11.50
C THR A 251 -7.31 3.76 -12.85
N GLU A 252 -8.04 4.88 -12.87
CA GLU A 252 -8.29 5.63 -14.08
C GLU A 252 -7.00 6.28 -14.59
N ALA A 253 -6.20 6.89 -13.71
CA ALA A 253 -4.90 7.45 -14.08
C ALA A 253 -3.96 6.38 -14.69
N GLU A 254 -3.94 5.18 -14.12
CA GLU A 254 -3.16 4.05 -14.65
C GLU A 254 -3.68 3.59 -16.02
N ARG A 255 -5.00 3.46 -16.19
CA ARG A 255 -5.63 3.13 -17.49
C ARG A 255 -5.31 4.16 -18.57
N ILE A 256 -5.29 5.45 -18.21
CA ILE A 256 -4.92 6.53 -19.12
C ILE A 256 -3.45 6.39 -19.55
N LYS A 257 -2.53 6.14 -18.60
CA LYS A 257 -1.10 5.91 -18.89
C LYS A 257 -0.92 4.73 -19.84
N ASP A 258 -1.55 3.59 -19.53
CA ASP A 258 -1.45 2.36 -20.32
C ASP A 258 -2.09 2.49 -21.70
N GLY A 259 -3.11 3.34 -21.82
CA GLY A 259 -3.72 3.73 -23.10
C GLY A 259 -2.82 4.63 -23.95
N GLY A 260 -1.70 5.14 -23.40
CA GLY A 260 -0.80 6.08 -24.04
C GLY A 260 -1.39 7.48 -24.16
N TYR A 261 -2.35 7.82 -23.30
CA TYR A 261 -3.00 9.12 -23.32
C TYR A 261 -2.24 10.14 -22.48
N PHE A 262 -2.20 11.38 -22.96
CA PHE A 262 -1.57 12.51 -22.30
C PHE A 262 -2.28 13.81 -22.68
N CYS A 263 -2.10 14.84 -21.88
CA CYS A 263 -2.54 16.19 -22.22
C CYS A 263 -1.39 16.96 -22.87
N CYS A 264 -1.57 17.44 -24.08
CA CYS A 264 -0.66 18.40 -24.70
C CYS A 264 -1.05 19.81 -24.29
N THR A 265 -0.20 20.53 -23.55
CA THR A 265 -0.51 21.91 -23.14
C THR A 265 -0.28 22.93 -24.25
N TYR A 266 0.63 22.61 -25.17
CA TYR A 266 0.95 23.41 -26.34
C TYR A 266 1.58 22.55 -27.45
N GLY A 267 0.89 22.46 -28.60
CA GLY A 267 1.42 21.88 -29.83
C GLY A 267 1.96 22.97 -30.76
N GLN A 268 3.13 22.73 -31.36
CA GLN A 268 3.77 23.70 -32.28
C GLN A 268 2.95 23.91 -33.57
N ASP A 269 2.27 22.86 -34.02
CA ASP A 269 1.29 22.90 -35.10
C ASP A 269 -0.12 22.86 -34.50
N LYS A 270 -0.95 23.86 -34.84
CA LYS A 270 -2.35 23.93 -34.38
C LYS A 270 -3.26 22.98 -35.15
N ALA A 271 -2.88 22.56 -36.35
CA ALA A 271 -3.65 21.58 -37.14
C ALA A 271 -3.44 20.15 -36.63
N ASP A 272 -2.27 19.87 -36.05
CA ASP A 272 -1.92 18.58 -35.46
C ASP A 272 -1.18 18.75 -34.11
N PRO A 273 -1.88 19.22 -33.07
CA PRO A 273 -1.27 19.54 -31.79
C PRO A 273 -0.70 18.32 -31.09
N CYS A 274 -1.20 17.11 -31.36
CA CYS A 274 -0.75 15.90 -30.71
C CYS A 274 0.60 15.40 -31.24
N ASN A 275 0.80 15.40 -32.56
CA ASN A 275 2.09 15.01 -33.13
C ASN A 275 3.13 16.13 -33.01
N ALA A 276 2.71 17.39 -32.95
CA ALA A 276 3.58 18.54 -32.70
C ALA A 276 3.81 18.85 -31.21
N CYS A 277 3.40 17.94 -30.30
CA CYS A 277 3.55 18.14 -28.87
C CYS A 277 4.94 17.77 -28.38
N GLN A 278 5.77 18.77 -28.12
CA GLN A 278 7.09 18.57 -27.54
C GLN A 278 7.01 17.93 -26.14
N PRO A 279 7.96 17.06 -25.74
CA PRO A 279 7.91 16.35 -24.44
C PRO A 279 7.70 17.25 -23.22
N THR A 280 8.22 18.48 -23.23
CA THR A 280 8.04 19.47 -22.15
C THR A 280 6.59 19.92 -21.97
N ASN A 281 5.78 19.82 -23.02
CA ASN A 281 4.37 20.19 -23.03
C ASN A 281 3.45 18.97 -22.83
N GLN A 282 4.01 17.76 -22.73
CA GLN A 282 3.25 16.54 -22.50
C GLN A 282 3.03 16.32 -21.00
N GLN A 283 1.79 16.47 -20.58
CA GLN A 283 1.34 16.22 -19.22
C GLN A 283 0.76 14.82 -19.14
N TRP A 284 1.53 13.92 -18.52
CA TRP A 284 1.16 12.53 -18.34
C TRP A 284 0.36 12.31 -17.05
N PRO A 285 -0.47 11.26 -16.98
CA PRO A 285 -1.15 10.87 -15.74
C PRO A 285 -0.15 10.70 -14.59
N GLY A 286 -0.54 11.18 -13.41
CA GLY A 286 0.30 11.14 -12.21
C GLY A 286 1.42 12.18 -12.15
N LYS A 287 1.66 12.97 -13.20
CA LYS A 287 2.62 14.09 -13.15
C LYS A 287 1.99 15.43 -12.81
N SER A 288 0.75 15.66 -13.23
CA SER A 288 0.04 16.91 -12.98
C SER A 288 -1.47 16.73 -13.10
N TYR A 289 -2.23 17.69 -12.55
CA TYR A 289 -3.68 17.78 -12.74
C TYR A 289 -4.08 17.68 -14.23
N CYS A 290 -3.33 18.33 -15.13
CA CYS A 290 -3.63 18.37 -16.56
C CYS A 290 -3.58 16.99 -17.23
N GLY A 291 -2.65 16.13 -16.80
CA GLY A 291 -2.53 14.77 -17.31
C GLY A 291 -3.56 13.79 -16.73
N GLY A 292 -4.35 14.21 -15.73
CA GLY A 292 -5.23 13.33 -14.98
C GLY A 292 -6.47 12.83 -15.73
N SER A 293 -6.98 13.61 -16.70
CA SER A 293 -8.11 13.21 -17.54
C SER A 293 -8.28 14.12 -18.76
N ASN A 294 -9.09 13.71 -19.73
CA ASN A 294 -9.50 14.58 -20.84
C ASN A 294 -10.15 15.88 -20.33
N TRP A 295 -11.01 15.76 -19.32
CA TRP A 295 -11.65 16.93 -18.70
C TRP A 295 -10.63 17.87 -18.06
N SER A 296 -9.73 17.34 -17.22
CA SER A 296 -8.69 18.14 -16.56
C SER A 296 -7.76 18.81 -17.57
N CYS A 297 -7.44 18.13 -18.67
CA CYS A 297 -6.64 18.69 -19.75
C CYS A 297 -7.26 19.97 -20.33
N HIS A 298 -8.55 19.92 -20.68
CA HIS A 298 -9.27 21.08 -21.20
C HIS A 298 -9.44 22.23 -20.19
N HIS A 299 -9.20 21.98 -18.90
CA HIS A 299 -9.21 23.02 -17.86
C HIS A 299 -7.82 23.64 -17.62
N CYS A 300 -6.77 23.13 -18.25
CA CYS A 300 -5.42 23.65 -18.08
C CYS A 300 -5.04 24.77 -19.05
N GLY A 301 -5.91 25.12 -20.00
CA GLY A 301 -5.70 26.25 -20.89
C GLY A 301 -6.47 26.15 -22.21
N PRO A 302 -6.61 27.27 -22.94
CA PRO A 302 -7.39 27.30 -24.17
C PRO A 302 -6.74 26.55 -25.35
N THR A 303 -5.43 26.25 -25.26
CA THR A 303 -4.66 25.57 -26.30
C THR A 303 -4.40 24.10 -25.99
N THR A 304 -4.95 23.58 -24.90
CA THR A 304 -4.68 22.21 -24.49
C THR A 304 -5.45 21.22 -25.36
N THR A 305 -4.83 20.08 -25.65
CA THR A 305 -5.45 19.00 -26.43
C THR A 305 -5.20 17.67 -25.75
N TRP A 306 -6.26 16.86 -25.61
CA TRP A 306 -6.13 15.49 -25.14
C TRP A 306 -5.66 14.58 -26.28
N CYS A 307 -4.51 13.96 -26.07
CA CYS A 307 -3.78 13.22 -27.08
C CYS A 307 -3.60 11.76 -26.70
N ARG A 308 -3.34 10.94 -27.71
CA ARG A 308 -2.96 9.53 -27.56
C ARG A 308 -1.73 9.27 -28.40
N MET A 309 -0.69 8.68 -27.82
CA MET A 309 0.47 8.25 -28.60
C MET A 309 0.08 7.20 -29.62
N VAL A 310 0.49 7.42 -30.87
CA VAL A 310 0.37 6.46 -31.96
C VAL A 310 1.39 5.34 -31.75
N GLU A 311 1.00 4.08 -31.96
CA GLU A 311 1.75 2.88 -31.57
C GLU A 311 3.22 2.83 -32.04
N LYS A 312 3.56 3.48 -33.16
CA LYS A 312 4.95 3.55 -33.69
C LYS A 312 5.97 4.16 -32.72
N ASN A 313 5.55 5.02 -31.78
CA ASN A 313 6.45 5.70 -30.83
C ASN A 313 6.46 5.07 -29.42
N ARG A 314 5.71 3.98 -29.18
CA ARG A 314 5.70 3.30 -27.87
C ARG A 314 7.00 2.54 -27.56
N ALA A 315 7.73 2.10 -28.58
CA ALA A 315 8.94 1.30 -28.44
C ALA A 315 10.18 2.11 -28.01
N GLU A 316 10.16 3.44 -28.17
CA GLU A 316 11.30 4.32 -27.86
C GLU A 316 11.32 4.83 -26.41
N LEU A 317 10.28 4.51 -25.62
CA LEU A 317 10.10 5.01 -24.23
C LEU A 317 10.00 3.90 -23.17
N ALA A 318 10.21 2.63 -23.56
CA ALA A 318 10.17 1.47 -22.66
C ALA A 318 11.52 1.21 -21.98
#